data_AF-A0A803Q060-F1
#
_entry.id   AF-A0A803Q060-F1
#
_cell.length_a   1.000
_cell.length_b   1.000
_cell.length_c   1.000
_cell.angle_alpha   90.00
_cell.angle_beta   90.00
_cell.angle_gamma   90.00
#
_symmetry.space_group_name_H-M   'P 1'
#
loop_
_entity.id
_entity.type
_entity.pdbx_description
1 polymer ?
#
loop_
_entity_poly.entity_id
_entity_poly.type
_entity_poly.pdbx_seq_one_letter_code
_entity_poly.pdbx_strand_id
1 'polypeptide(L)'
;MEINGFWLTDKREAIAQTLLKNVDFKNEYHCNMRFDSAEELTEHVGSCGFRSMNCENEGCNAMFSTRHREKHDSGCPFKIILCEQKCSDRIMRRDMDRHCITVCPMRLVSCPFYSVGCQSAIPHGVLDQHCSNNLHAHLLYVLRSIHKKTCEEDLEQRLNQVEKELSPSQLAKARDLRSLTTIVKDIETKLGPFKPKKENKDKEEKVETLNLVDEPEKFES
;
A
#
# COMPACT_ATOMS: atom_id res chain seq x y z
N MET A 1 -48.37 -44.21 -28.40
CA MET A 1 -46.91 -43.97 -28.44
C MET A 1 -46.63 -42.97 -27.34
N GLU A 2 -46.52 -43.46 -26.09
CA GLU A 2 -46.47 -42.61 -24.90
C GLU A 2 -45.05 -42.06 -24.71
N ILE A 3 -44.90 -40.77 -25.02
CA ILE A 3 -43.70 -39.99 -24.71
C ILE A 3 -43.83 -39.52 -23.25
N ASN A 4 -43.75 -40.48 -22.32
CA ASN A 4 -43.58 -40.14 -20.91
C ASN A 4 -42.11 -39.82 -20.69
N GLY A 5 -41.75 -38.55 -20.88
CA GLY A 5 -40.39 -37.98 -20.76
C GLY A 5 -39.76 -38.03 -19.37
N PHE A 6 -40.22 -38.93 -18.51
CA PHE A 6 -39.66 -39.19 -17.19
C PHE A 6 -38.62 -40.30 -17.28
N TRP A 7 -37.40 -39.93 -17.65
CA TRP A 7 -36.27 -40.84 -17.45
C TRP A 7 -36.09 -41.05 -15.95
N LEU A 8 -36.20 -42.29 -15.48
CA LEU A 8 -35.88 -42.69 -14.11
C LEU A 8 -34.42 -42.29 -13.79
N THR A 9 -34.16 -41.81 -12.57
CA THR A 9 -32.84 -41.33 -12.15
C THR A 9 -31.75 -42.38 -12.41
N ASP A 10 -32.03 -43.64 -12.10
CA ASP A 10 -31.12 -44.77 -12.32
C ASP A 10 -30.78 -44.96 -13.80
N LYS A 11 -31.76 -44.77 -14.70
CA LYS A 11 -31.56 -44.88 -16.15
C LYS A 11 -30.73 -43.72 -16.68
N ARG A 12 -30.94 -42.50 -16.16
CA ARG A 12 -30.10 -41.33 -16.51
C ARG A 12 -28.67 -41.54 -16.06
N GLU A 13 -28.49 -42.05 -14.85
CA GLU A 13 -27.18 -42.31 -14.27
C GLU A 13 -26.41 -43.38 -15.06
N ALA A 14 -27.06 -44.51 -15.39
CA ALA A 14 -26.44 -45.57 -16.18
C ALA A 14 -25.99 -45.09 -17.57
N ILE A 15 -26.80 -44.26 -18.23
CA ILE A 15 -26.44 -43.66 -19.53
C ILE A 15 -25.30 -42.68 -19.37
N ALA A 16 -25.36 -41.79 -18.37
CA ALA A 16 -24.29 -40.83 -18.09
C ALA A 16 -22.95 -41.53 -17.80
N GLN A 17 -22.95 -42.59 -16.97
CA GLN A 17 -21.76 -43.39 -16.69
C GLN A 17 -21.20 -44.05 -17.96
N THR A 18 -22.07 -44.58 -18.82
CA THR A 18 -21.65 -45.19 -20.09
C THR A 18 -21.03 -44.17 -21.03
N LEU A 19 -21.66 -43.00 -21.17
CA LEU A 19 -21.13 -41.90 -21.98
C LEU A 19 -19.79 -41.39 -21.45
N LEU A 20 -19.65 -41.23 -20.13
CA LEU A 20 -18.39 -40.83 -19.49
C LEU A 20 -17.26 -41.84 -19.77
N LYS A 21 -17.52 -43.14 -19.63
CA LYS A 21 -16.56 -44.21 -19.94
C LYS A 21 -16.11 -44.20 -21.41
N ASN A 22 -17.03 -43.87 -22.32
CA ASN A 22 -16.74 -43.83 -23.76
C ASN A 22 -15.96 -42.55 -24.18
N VAL A 23 -16.19 -41.43 -23.50
CA VAL A 23 -15.51 -40.16 -23.78
C VAL A 23 -14.13 -40.10 -23.12
N ASP A 24 -14.03 -40.59 -21.88
CA ASP A 24 -12.80 -40.57 -21.10
C ASP A 24 -12.03 -41.89 -21.19
N PHE A 25 -11.69 -42.32 -22.40
CA PHE A 25 -10.95 -43.58 -22.65
C PHE A 25 -9.57 -43.63 -21.97
N LYS A 26 -9.03 -42.48 -21.55
CA LYS A 26 -7.77 -42.37 -20.79
C LYS A 26 -7.97 -42.46 -19.27
N ASN A 27 -9.21 -42.49 -18.79
CA ASN A 27 -9.56 -42.49 -17.36
C ASN A 27 -8.97 -41.29 -16.61
N GLU A 28 -8.94 -40.13 -17.27
CA GLU A 28 -8.45 -38.87 -16.68
C GLU A 28 -9.43 -38.30 -15.65
N TYR A 29 -10.73 -38.53 -15.84
CA TYR A 29 -11.84 -37.94 -15.09
C TYR A 29 -12.73 -38.96 -14.36
N HIS A 30 -12.55 -40.26 -14.59
CA HIS A 30 -13.29 -41.31 -13.88
C HIS A 30 -12.41 -42.48 -13.43
N CYS A 31 -12.88 -43.21 -12.40
CA CYS A 31 -12.24 -44.44 -11.95
C CYS A 31 -12.63 -45.61 -12.86
N ASN A 32 -11.64 -46.39 -13.31
CA ASN A 32 -11.84 -47.55 -14.19
C ASN A 32 -11.84 -48.91 -13.46
N MET A 33 -11.66 -48.88 -12.13
CA MET A 33 -11.68 -50.09 -11.29
C MET A 33 -13.07 -50.75 -11.37
N ARG A 34 -13.08 -52.07 -11.37
CA ARG A 34 -14.30 -52.89 -11.36
C ARG A 34 -14.21 -53.85 -10.19
N PHE A 35 -15.35 -54.08 -9.56
CA PHE A 35 -15.47 -54.92 -8.36
C PHE A 35 -16.58 -55.94 -8.59
N ASP A 36 -16.35 -57.16 -8.14
CA ASP A 36 -17.30 -58.26 -8.30
C ASP A 36 -18.30 -58.34 -7.13
N SER A 37 -18.01 -57.62 -6.03
CA SER A 37 -18.85 -57.53 -4.84
C SER A 37 -19.13 -56.07 -4.42
N ALA A 38 -20.26 -55.86 -3.74
CA ALA A 38 -20.62 -54.55 -3.19
C ALA A 38 -19.72 -54.13 -2.01
N GLU A 39 -19.16 -55.10 -1.29
CA GLU A 39 -18.25 -54.87 -0.16
C GLU A 39 -16.92 -54.26 -0.64
N GLU A 40 -16.31 -54.84 -1.67
CA GLU A 40 -15.09 -54.31 -2.30
C GLU A 40 -15.29 -52.91 -2.88
N LEU A 41 -16.44 -52.66 -3.51
CA LEU A 41 -16.78 -51.32 -4.02
C LEU A 41 -16.86 -50.30 -2.87
N THR A 42 -17.48 -50.67 -1.76
CA THR A 42 -17.62 -49.79 -0.60
C THR A 42 -16.27 -49.44 0.02
N GLU A 43 -15.39 -50.44 0.14
CA GLU A 43 -14.00 -50.24 0.60
C GLU A 43 -13.22 -49.33 -0.35
N HIS A 44 -13.34 -49.55 -1.67
CA HIS A 44 -12.69 -48.71 -2.68
C HIS A 44 -13.18 -47.27 -2.65
N VAL A 45 -14.49 -47.03 -2.53
CA VAL A 45 -15.05 -45.66 -2.54
C VAL A 45 -14.36 -44.78 -1.50
N GLY A 46 -13.99 -45.34 -0.34
CA GLY A 46 -13.26 -44.61 0.71
C GLY A 46 -11.85 -44.14 0.31
N SER A 47 -11.15 -44.91 -0.52
CA SER A 47 -9.77 -44.61 -0.98
C SER A 47 -9.71 -44.08 -2.43
N CYS A 48 -10.85 -44.02 -3.12
CA CYS A 48 -10.92 -43.61 -4.52
C CYS A 48 -10.52 -42.14 -4.69
N GLY A 49 -9.48 -41.88 -5.50
CA GLY A 49 -9.07 -40.51 -5.85
C GLY A 49 -10.14 -39.71 -6.62
N PHE A 50 -11.12 -40.38 -7.22
CA PHE A 50 -12.24 -39.75 -7.90
C PHE A 50 -13.46 -39.53 -7.01
N ARG A 51 -13.43 -40.01 -5.75
CA ARG A 51 -14.49 -39.77 -4.77
C ARG A 51 -14.75 -38.27 -4.66
N SER A 52 -16.01 -37.88 -4.76
CA SER A 52 -16.43 -36.49 -4.55
C SER A 52 -16.31 -36.11 -3.08
N MET A 53 -15.78 -34.93 -2.82
CA MET A 53 -15.67 -34.31 -1.51
C MET A 53 -16.05 -32.83 -1.59
N ASN A 54 -16.47 -32.29 -0.45
CA ASN A 54 -16.79 -30.88 -0.31
C ASN A 54 -15.54 -30.14 0.18
N CYS A 55 -15.45 -28.85 -0.15
CA CYS A 55 -14.43 -27.99 0.43
C CYS A 55 -14.56 -27.91 1.96
N GLU A 56 -13.43 -27.96 2.66
CA GLU A 56 -13.37 -27.79 4.12
C GLU A 56 -13.40 -26.31 4.54
N ASN A 57 -13.17 -25.37 3.61
CA ASN A 57 -13.14 -23.94 3.92
C ASN A 57 -14.55 -23.39 4.16
N GLU A 58 -14.73 -22.66 5.27
CA GLU A 58 -16.02 -22.05 5.61
C GLU A 58 -16.53 -21.13 4.50
N GLY A 59 -17.79 -21.35 4.10
CA GLY A 59 -18.45 -20.58 3.04
C GLY A 59 -18.18 -21.08 1.61
N CYS A 60 -17.31 -22.07 1.42
CA CYS A 60 -17.07 -22.69 0.12
C CYS A 60 -18.00 -23.90 -0.11
N ASN A 61 -18.95 -23.79 -1.04
CA ASN A 61 -19.86 -24.88 -1.41
C ASN A 61 -19.35 -25.72 -2.61
N ALA A 62 -18.05 -25.65 -2.92
CA ALA A 62 -17.49 -26.39 -4.04
C ALA A 62 -17.43 -27.90 -3.74
N MET A 63 -17.86 -28.70 -4.71
CA MET A 63 -17.68 -30.15 -4.73
C MET A 63 -16.69 -30.52 -5.82
N PHE A 64 -15.70 -31.35 -5.48
CA PHE A 64 -14.65 -31.79 -6.40
C PHE A 64 -14.16 -33.19 -6.02
N SER A 65 -13.43 -33.86 -6.91
CA SER A 65 -12.82 -35.15 -6.57
C SER A 65 -11.59 -34.97 -5.67
N THR A 66 -11.30 -35.96 -4.82
CA THR A 66 -10.11 -35.97 -3.96
C THR A 66 -8.81 -35.63 -4.71
N ARG A 67 -8.66 -36.12 -5.94
CA ARG A 67 -7.51 -35.82 -6.83
C ARG A 67 -7.37 -34.33 -7.16
N HIS A 68 -8.47 -33.59 -7.22
CA HIS A 68 -8.48 -32.17 -7.51
C HIS A 68 -8.45 -31.29 -6.25
N ARG A 69 -8.29 -31.88 -5.05
CA ARG A 69 -8.23 -31.14 -3.78
C ARG A 69 -7.15 -30.07 -3.78
N GLU A 70 -5.93 -30.40 -4.18
CA GLU A 70 -4.82 -29.44 -4.22
C GLU A 70 -5.05 -28.32 -5.23
N LYS A 71 -5.59 -28.66 -6.41
CA LYS A 71 -5.95 -27.69 -7.45
C LYS A 71 -7.01 -26.71 -6.93
N HIS A 72 -8.05 -27.21 -6.25
CA HIS A 72 -9.03 -26.34 -5.63
C HIS A 72 -8.41 -25.51 -4.50
N ASP A 73 -7.65 -26.13 -3.60
CA ASP A 73 -7.04 -25.49 -2.43
C ASP A 73 -6.09 -24.34 -2.80
N SER A 74 -5.36 -24.46 -3.91
CA SER A 74 -4.51 -23.38 -4.43
C SER A 74 -5.32 -22.15 -4.91
N GLY A 75 -6.53 -22.35 -5.44
CA GLY A 75 -7.39 -21.30 -6.00
C GLY A 75 -8.62 -20.96 -5.17
N CYS A 76 -8.83 -21.57 -4.01
CA CYS A 76 -10.07 -21.44 -3.24
C CYS A 76 -10.25 -19.98 -2.75
N PRO A 77 -11.34 -19.29 -3.12
CA PRO A 77 -11.55 -17.88 -2.76
C PRO A 77 -11.85 -17.68 -1.27
N PHE A 78 -12.36 -18.71 -0.60
CA PHE A 78 -12.71 -18.69 0.83
C PHE A 78 -11.55 -19.12 1.73
N LYS A 79 -10.47 -19.65 1.16
CA LYS A 79 -9.31 -20.07 1.94
C LYS A 79 -8.68 -18.85 2.61
N ILE A 80 -8.46 -18.98 3.91
CA ILE A 80 -7.78 -17.97 4.71
C ILE A 80 -6.27 -18.15 4.56
N ILE A 81 -5.61 -17.14 4.02
CA ILE A 81 -4.17 -17.11 3.76
C ILE A 81 -3.53 -15.90 4.45
N LEU A 82 -2.21 -15.96 4.65
CA LEU A 82 -1.47 -14.79 5.14
C LEU A 82 -1.51 -13.68 4.11
N CYS A 83 -1.49 -12.43 4.58
CA CYS A 83 -1.43 -11.27 3.70
C CYS A 83 -0.21 -11.31 2.77
N GLU A 84 -0.43 -11.01 1.49
CA GLU A 84 0.62 -10.98 0.46
C GLU A 84 1.66 -9.86 0.72
N GLN A 85 1.23 -8.77 1.37
CA GLN A 85 2.12 -7.70 1.83
C GLN A 85 2.83 -8.05 3.15
N LYS A 86 2.70 -9.29 3.64
CA LYS A 86 3.36 -9.80 4.85
C LYS A 86 3.03 -9.03 6.13
N CYS A 87 1.81 -8.51 6.24
CA CYS A 87 1.29 -8.09 7.55
C CYS A 87 0.96 -9.33 8.40
N SER A 88 0.65 -9.12 9.69
CA SER A 88 0.34 -10.20 10.62
C SER A 88 -1.05 -10.83 10.42
N ASP A 89 -1.87 -10.28 9.52
CA ASP A 89 -3.26 -10.69 9.36
C ASP A 89 -3.43 -11.90 8.45
N ARG A 90 -4.50 -12.65 8.72
CA ARG A 90 -4.98 -13.79 7.93
C ARG A 90 -6.28 -13.40 7.25
N ILE A 91 -6.29 -13.38 5.93
CA ILE A 91 -7.37 -12.81 5.12
C ILE A 91 -7.89 -13.89 4.16
N MET A 92 -9.20 -13.92 3.91
CA MET A 92 -9.77 -14.74 2.85
C MET A 92 -9.19 -14.31 1.50
N ARG A 93 -8.80 -15.27 0.65
CA ARG A 93 -8.20 -14.96 -0.66
C ARG A 93 -9.00 -13.93 -1.47
N ARG A 94 -10.33 -14.04 -1.50
CA ARG A 94 -11.21 -13.09 -2.21
C ARG A 94 -11.14 -11.65 -1.67
N ASP A 95 -10.78 -11.48 -0.41
CA ASP A 95 -10.76 -10.21 0.30
C ASP A 95 -9.34 -9.59 0.36
N MET A 96 -8.34 -10.29 -0.18
CA MET A 96 -6.93 -9.92 -0.11
C MET A 96 -6.66 -8.57 -0.77
N ASP A 97 -7.14 -8.36 -2.01
CA ASP A 97 -6.92 -7.12 -2.74
C ASP A 97 -7.51 -5.92 -1.99
N ARG A 98 -8.74 -6.07 -1.49
CA ARG A 98 -9.41 -5.05 -0.71
C ARG A 98 -8.62 -4.73 0.56
N HIS A 99 -8.16 -5.75 1.30
CA HIS A 99 -7.33 -5.56 2.48
C HIS A 99 -6.06 -4.77 2.15
N CYS A 100 -5.30 -5.20 1.14
CA CYS A 100 -4.04 -4.59 0.69
C CYS A 100 -4.18 -3.11 0.27
N ILE A 101 -5.36 -2.70 -0.23
CA ILE A 101 -5.61 -1.33 -0.72
C ILE A 101 -6.23 -0.42 0.34
N THR A 102 -6.93 -0.97 1.33
CA THR A 102 -7.73 -0.15 2.26
C THR A 102 -7.14 -0.10 3.66
N VAL A 103 -6.95 -1.25 4.29
CA VAL A 103 -6.71 -1.36 5.73
C VAL A 103 -5.35 -1.99 6.09
N CYS A 104 -4.65 -2.57 5.12
CA CYS A 104 -3.38 -3.23 5.39
C CYS A 104 -2.36 -2.21 5.94
N PRO A 105 -1.70 -2.50 7.08
CA PRO A 105 -0.66 -1.63 7.63
C PRO A 105 0.58 -1.57 6.73
N MET A 106 0.80 -2.59 5.89
CA MET A 106 1.92 -2.63 4.94
C MET A 106 1.64 -1.91 3.63
N ARG A 107 0.41 -1.37 3.45
CA ARG A 107 0.06 -0.60 2.27
C ARG A 107 0.96 0.63 2.15
N LEU A 108 1.56 0.81 0.97
CA LEU A 108 2.36 1.98 0.67
C LEU A 108 1.46 3.21 0.52
N VAL A 109 1.82 4.26 1.25
CA VAL A 109 1.20 5.58 1.18
C VAL A 109 2.28 6.64 1.00
N SER A 110 1.95 7.70 0.27
CA SER A 110 2.83 8.87 0.18
C SER A 110 2.79 9.64 1.49
N CYS A 111 3.94 10.17 1.91
CA CYS A 111 4.02 11.06 3.06
C CYS A 111 3.05 12.26 2.89
N PRO A 112 2.33 12.72 3.94
CA PRO A 112 1.50 13.93 3.88
C PRO A 112 2.23 15.19 3.41
N PHE A 113 3.57 15.19 3.54
CA PHE A 113 4.45 16.28 3.11
C PHE A 113 4.96 16.12 1.66
N TYR A 114 4.39 15.20 0.88
CA TYR A 114 4.79 14.96 -0.51
C TYR A 114 4.73 16.21 -1.39
N SER A 115 3.67 17.03 -1.23
CA SER A 115 3.50 18.26 -2.01
C SER A 115 4.54 19.35 -1.71
N VAL A 116 5.23 19.28 -0.56
CA VAL A 116 6.23 20.28 -0.16
C VAL A 116 7.67 19.78 -0.31
N GLY A 117 7.88 18.50 -0.67
CA GLY A 117 9.19 17.97 -1.03
C GLY A 117 9.53 16.57 -0.50
N CYS A 118 8.72 16.00 0.41
CA CYS A 118 8.99 14.67 0.97
C CYS A 118 8.52 13.56 0.02
N GLN A 119 9.41 13.08 -0.87
CA GLN A 119 9.09 12.07 -1.87
C GLN A 119 9.06 10.62 -1.35
N SER A 120 8.96 10.42 -0.03
CA SER A 120 8.98 9.08 0.57
C SER A 120 7.65 8.35 0.36
N ALA A 121 7.73 7.13 -0.18
CA ALA A 121 6.66 6.14 -0.16
C ALA A 121 6.92 5.16 0.99
N ILE A 122 5.99 5.08 1.93
CA ILE A 122 6.19 4.40 3.22
C ILE A 122 4.99 3.52 3.56
N PRO A 123 5.21 2.37 4.21
CA PRO A 123 4.10 1.58 4.75
C PRO A 123 3.29 2.38 5.76
N HIS A 124 1.96 2.32 5.66
CA HIS A 124 1.05 3.07 6.51
C HIS A 124 1.32 2.84 8.01
N GLY A 125 1.66 1.62 8.41
CA GLY A 125 1.94 1.26 9.81
C GLY A 125 3.18 1.95 10.41
N VAL A 126 4.09 2.46 9.58
CA VAL A 126 5.29 3.20 10.04
C VAL A 126 5.24 4.69 9.69
N LEU A 127 4.11 5.16 9.13
CA LEU A 127 3.94 6.55 8.71
C LEU A 127 4.16 7.53 9.87
N ASP A 128 3.53 7.30 11.02
CA ASP A 128 3.67 8.16 12.19
C ASP A 128 5.12 8.24 12.68
N GLN A 129 5.84 7.11 12.64
CA GLN A 129 7.25 7.06 13.01
C GLN A 129 8.12 7.84 12.02
N HIS A 130 7.86 7.71 10.72
CA HIS A 130 8.55 8.49 9.69
C HIS A 130 8.32 9.99 9.90
N CYS A 131 7.07 10.41 10.13
CA CYS A 131 6.72 11.81 10.36
C CYS A 131 7.42 12.38 11.60
N SER A 132 7.53 11.59 12.67
CA SER A 132 8.20 11.98 13.91
C SER A 132 9.72 12.06 13.75
N ASN A 133 10.34 11.08 13.09
CA ASN A 133 11.80 11.03 12.90
C ASN A 133 12.30 12.08 11.90
N ASN A 134 11.49 12.45 10.91
CA ASN A 134 11.84 13.40 9.85
C ASN A 134 11.20 14.78 10.06
N LEU A 135 10.81 15.10 11.29
CA LEU A 135 10.16 16.37 11.61
C LEU A 135 10.99 17.59 11.18
N HIS A 136 12.31 17.57 11.43
CA HIS A 136 13.21 18.66 11.05
C HIS A 136 13.16 18.95 9.54
N ALA A 137 13.24 17.91 8.71
CA ALA A 137 13.11 18.02 7.26
C ALA A 137 11.71 18.51 6.84
N HIS A 138 10.64 18.00 7.48
CA HIS A 138 9.28 18.45 7.22
C HIS A 138 9.08 19.94 7.55
N LEU A 139 9.64 20.43 8.65
CA LEU A 139 9.65 21.84 9.02
C LEU A 139 10.40 22.68 7.98
N LEU A 140 11.58 22.22 7.52
CA LEU A 140 12.33 22.90 6.47
C LEU A 140 11.53 23.03 5.17
N TYR A 141 10.85 21.97 4.74
CA TYR A 141 9.99 22.01 3.54
C TYR A 141 8.83 22.99 3.69
N VAL A 142 8.20 23.07 4.87
CA VAL A 142 7.15 24.05 5.17
C VAL A 142 7.70 25.47 5.17
N LEU A 143 8.84 25.72 5.84
CA LEU A 143 9.49 27.03 5.87
C LEU A 143 9.91 27.48 4.48
N ARG A 144 10.47 26.59 3.65
CA ARG A 144 10.80 26.87 2.25
C ARG A 144 9.57 27.22 1.42
N SER A 145 8.43 26.58 1.72
CA SER A 145 7.15 26.88 1.04
C SER A 145 6.62 28.27 1.39
N ILE A 146 6.88 28.76 2.60
CA ILE A 146 6.51 30.10 3.08
C ILE A 146 7.52 31.16 2.59
N HIS A 147 8.81 30.90 2.78
CA HIS A 147 9.94 31.80 2.50
C HIS A 147 10.65 31.48 1.19
N LYS A 148 9.93 31.54 0.07
CA LYS A 148 10.41 31.10 -1.25
C LYS A 148 11.70 31.78 -1.77
N LYS A 149 12.10 32.92 -1.21
CA LYS A 149 13.23 33.74 -1.66
C LYS A 149 14.41 33.79 -0.68
N THR A 150 14.34 33.05 0.42
CA THR A 150 15.37 33.05 1.46
C THR A 150 16.47 32.04 1.12
N CYS A 151 17.74 32.35 1.42
CA CYS A 151 18.83 31.39 1.20
C CYS A 151 18.77 30.25 2.21
N GLU A 152 19.44 29.15 1.90
CA GLU A 152 19.37 27.92 2.69
C GLU A 152 19.93 28.11 4.11
N GLU A 153 21.00 28.90 4.28
CA GLU A 153 21.57 29.18 5.60
C GLU A 153 20.62 30.01 6.48
N ASP A 154 19.93 30.97 5.88
CA ASP A 154 18.95 31.82 6.56
C ASP A 154 17.69 31.01 6.93
N LEU A 155 17.28 30.06 6.07
CA LEU A 155 16.19 29.11 6.34
C LEU A 155 16.53 28.17 7.50
N GLU A 156 17.75 27.63 7.55
CA GLU A 156 18.21 26.81 8.68
C GLU A 156 18.27 27.62 9.98
N GLN A 157 18.72 28.88 9.93
CA GLN A 157 18.72 29.74 11.11
C GLN A 157 17.29 29.98 11.62
N ARG A 158 16.33 30.15 10.71
CA ARG A 158 14.92 30.31 11.08
C ARG A 158 14.30 29.02 11.59
N LEU A 159 14.66 27.87 11.00
CA LEU A 159 14.23 26.55 11.45
C LEU A 159 14.64 26.30 12.91
N ASN A 160 15.90 26.58 13.26
CA ASN A 160 16.39 26.47 14.63
C ASN A 160 15.62 27.36 15.62
N GLN A 161 15.10 28.51 15.20
CA GLN A 161 14.25 29.36 16.04
C GLN A 161 12.86 28.74 16.23
N VAL A 162 12.26 28.23 15.15
CA VAL A 162 10.95 27.56 15.20
C VAL A 162 11.01 26.31 16.06
N GLU A 163 12.08 25.51 15.97
CA GLU A 163 12.28 24.33 16.82
C GLU A 163 12.41 24.65 18.32
N LYS A 164 13.01 25.79 18.66
CA LYS A 164 13.09 26.25 20.07
C LYS A 164 11.74 26.67 20.63
N GLU A 165 10.88 27.27 19.81
CA GLU A 165 9.53 27.70 20.19
C GLU A 165 8.49 26.57 20.13
N LEU A 166 8.83 25.43 19.50
CA LEU A 166 7.96 24.27 19.37
C LEU A 166 7.80 23.55 20.71
N SER A 167 6.66 23.75 21.36
CA SER A 167 6.33 22.96 22.56
C SER A 167 5.99 21.50 22.21
N PRO A 168 6.21 20.55 23.16
CA PRO A 168 5.85 19.14 22.96
C PRO A 168 4.38 18.91 22.59
N SER A 169 3.50 19.77 23.09
CA SER A 169 2.06 19.71 22.80
C SER A 169 1.71 20.05 21.33
N GLN A 170 2.53 20.88 20.68
CA GLN A 170 2.36 21.26 19.27
C GLN A 170 2.92 20.18 18.34
N LEU A 171 4.03 19.55 18.74
CA LEU A 171 4.61 18.39 18.05
C LEU A 171 3.62 17.23 17.96
N ALA A 172 2.89 16.95 19.03
CA ALA A 172 1.87 15.90 19.04
C ALA A 172 0.70 16.16 18.05
N LYS A 173 0.44 17.43 17.72
CA LYS A 173 -0.63 17.87 16.80
C LYS A 173 -0.16 17.97 15.34
N ALA A 174 1.15 17.98 15.09
CA ALA A 174 1.73 18.16 13.76
C ALA A 174 1.76 16.87 12.94
N ARG A 175 0.61 16.21 12.76
CA ARG A 175 0.50 14.92 12.05
C ARG A 175 0.23 15.05 10.55
N ASP A 176 -0.14 16.23 10.10
CA ASP A 176 -0.44 16.51 8.69
C ASP A 176 0.09 17.89 8.28
N LEU A 177 0.20 18.09 6.96
CA LEU A 177 0.75 19.30 6.36
C LEU A 177 0.00 20.57 6.80
N ARG A 178 -1.33 20.52 6.90
CA ARG A 178 -2.14 21.69 7.25
C ARG A 178 -1.89 22.06 8.71
N SER A 179 -1.92 21.09 9.60
CA SER A 179 -1.64 21.29 11.02
C SER A 179 -0.23 21.85 11.24
N LEU A 180 0.79 21.27 10.61
CA LEU A 180 2.16 21.76 10.72
C LEU A 180 2.31 23.18 10.16
N THR A 181 1.69 23.47 9.01
CA THR A 181 1.72 24.80 8.40
C THR A 181 1.07 25.86 9.30
N THR A 182 -0.05 25.54 9.95
CA THR A 182 -0.71 26.47 10.88
C THR A 182 0.15 26.74 12.11
N ILE A 183 0.78 25.71 12.67
CA ILE A 183 1.69 25.86 13.82
C ILE A 183 2.90 26.73 13.45
N VAL A 184 3.52 26.46 12.30
CA VAL A 184 4.67 27.24 11.82
C VAL A 184 4.26 28.71 11.64
N LYS A 185 3.11 28.99 11.02
CA LYS A 185 2.62 30.37 10.86
C LYS A 185 2.37 31.08 12.19
N ASP A 186 1.78 30.42 13.18
CA ASP A 186 1.58 31.01 14.52
C ASP A 186 2.92 31.38 15.17
N ILE A 187 3.90 30.47 15.10
CA ILE A 187 5.25 30.74 15.61
C ILE A 187 5.92 31.87 14.83
N GLU A 188 5.75 31.94 13.51
CA GLU A 188 6.30 33.02 12.69
C GLU A 188 5.72 34.39 13.03
N THR A 189 4.43 34.48 13.37
CA THR A 189 3.85 35.74 13.84
C THR A 189 4.46 36.21 15.16
N LYS A 190 4.82 35.29 16.05
CA LYS A 190 5.50 35.59 17.33
C LYS A 190 6.95 36.00 17.14
N LEU A 191 7.66 35.32 16.23
CA LEU A 191 9.06 35.57 15.95
C LEU A 191 9.31 36.83 15.09
N GLY A 192 8.25 37.46 14.57
CA GLY A 192 8.33 38.70 13.77
C GLY A 192 8.94 38.52 12.37
N PRO A 193 9.00 39.59 11.55
CA PRO A 193 9.55 39.53 10.20
C PRO A 193 11.03 39.13 10.23
N PHE A 194 11.34 38.03 9.56
CA PHE A 194 12.71 37.55 9.40
C PHE A 194 13.46 38.48 8.44
N LYS A 195 14.57 39.08 8.91
CA LYS A 195 15.47 39.88 8.07
C LYS A 195 16.59 38.97 7.56
N PRO A 196 16.56 38.53 6.29
CA PRO A 196 17.65 37.77 5.70
C PRO A 196 18.93 38.61 5.69
N LYS A 197 20.10 37.98 5.89
CA LYS A 197 21.39 38.69 5.99
C LYS A 197 21.77 39.46 4.72
N LYS A 198 21.07 39.22 3.60
CA LYS A 198 21.34 39.87 2.30
C LYS A 198 20.94 41.35 2.21
N GLU A 199 20.24 41.94 3.17
CA GLU A 199 19.94 43.39 3.13
C GLU A 199 21.13 44.30 3.48
N ASN A 200 22.24 43.78 4.01
CA ASN A 200 23.40 44.60 4.38
C ASN A 200 24.51 44.68 3.32
N LYS A 201 24.55 43.78 2.32
CA LYS A 201 25.59 43.86 1.27
C LYS A 201 25.32 44.95 0.22
N ASP A 202 24.06 45.23 -0.08
CA ASP A 202 23.71 46.29 -1.05
C ASP A 202 23.90 47.71 -0.49
N LYS A 203 24.11 47.86 0.82
CA LYS A 203 24.36 49.16 1.46
C LYS A 203 25.84 49.46 1.65
N GLU A 204 26.70 48.44 1.79
CA GLU A 204 28.14 48.63 1.91
C GLU A 204 28.80 48.94 0.55
N GLU A 205 28.36 48.35 -0.57
CA GLU A 205 28.89 48.68 -1.92
C GLU A 205 28.53 50.10 -2.39
N LYS A 206 27.48 50.71 -1.83
CA LYS A 206 27.03 52.06 -2.22
C LYS A 206 27.74 53.19 -1.46
N VAL A 207 28.46 52.88 -0.37
CA VAL A 207 29.22 53.88 0.41
C VAL A 207 30.67 53.97 -0.09
N GLU A 208 31.25 52.90 -0.60
CA GLU A 208 32.62 52.92 -1.17
C GLU A 208 32.71 53.57 -2.55
N THR A 209 31.61 53.63 -3.31
CA THR A 209 31.59 54.20 -4.67
C THR A 209 31.44 55.73 -4.74
N LEU A 210 31.26 56.41 -3.61
CA LEU A 210 31.08 57.88 -3.56
C LEU A 210 32.33 58.67 -3.15
N ASN A 211 33.45 58.01 -2.81
CA ASN A 211 34.63 58.67 -2.24
C ASN A 211 35.86 58.77 -3.18
N LEU A 212 35.73 58.55 -4.49
CA LEU A 212 36.89 58.55 -5.42
C LEU A 212 36.70 59.32 -6.73
N VAL A 213 36.07 60.51 -6.69
CA VAL A 213 36.15 61.43 -7.85
C VAL A 213 36.41 62.86 -7.38
N ASP A 214 37.68 63.25 -7.38
CA ASP A 214 38.13 64.63 -7.69
C ASP A 214 39.67 64.63 -7.81
N GLU A 215 40.19 64.57 -9.03
CA GLU A 215 41.05 65.61 -9.62
C GLU A 215 41.32 65.33 -11.12
N PRO A 216 41.38 66.37 -11.98
CA PRO A 216 41.46 66.20 -13.42
C PRO A 216 42.86 66.50 -14.00
N GLU A 217 43.00 66.15 -15.29
CA GLU A 217 43.97 66.64 -16.29
C GLU A 217 45.44 66.14 -16.23
N LYS A 218 45.89 65.49 -17.31
CA LYS A 218 46.49 66.19 -18.46
C LYS A 218 46.76 65.23 -19.62
N PHE A 219 46.47 65.75 -20.82
CA PHE A 219 46.68 65.14 -22.13
C PHE A 219 47.92 65.81 -22.76
N GLU A 220 48.91 65.02 -23.18
CA GLU A 220 50.02 65.35 -24.10
C GLU A 220 50.66 63.97 -24.42
N SER A 221 50.86 63.49 -25.64
CA SER A 221 50.82 64.03 -27.02
C SER A 221 50.25 62.98 -27.98
#